data_AF-A0A2V9A968-F1
#
_entry.id   AF-A0A2V9A968-F1
#
_cell.length_a   1.000
_cell.length_b   1.000
_cell.length_c   1.000
_cell.angle_alpha   90.00
_cell.angle_beta   90.00
_cell.angle_gamma   90.00
#
_symmetry.space_group_name_H-M   'P 1'
#
loop_
_entity.id
_entity.type
_entity.pdbx_description
1 polymer ?
#
loop_
_entity_poly.entity_id
_entity_poly.type
_entity_poly.pdbx_seq_one_letter_code
_entity_poly.pdbx_strand_id
1 'polypeptide(L)' 'MNAKILTFSSQGDSTILEYDPATADMDEVNRVIAEYEAKTGAQPFDVATGERIDKVTRAQNEVLMVHPIAGG' A
#
# COMPACT_ATOMS: atom_id res chain seq x y z
N MET A 1 12.36 -12.20 1.63
CA MET A 1 10.92 -12.02 1.94
C MET A 1 10.48 -10.89 1.03
N ASN A 2 9.50 -11.11 0.15
CA ASN A 2 9.07 -10.07 -0.78
C ASN A 2 8.19 -9.07 -0.05
N ALA A 3 8.32 -7.80 -0.44
CA ALA A 3 7.43 -6.77 0.02
C ALA A 3 6.15 -6.78 -0.82
N LYS A 4 5.01 -6.48 -0.20
CA LYS A 4 3.71 -6.46 -0.89
C LYS A 4 2.86 -5.30 -0.44
N ILE A 5 2.09 -4.78 -1.40
CA ILE A 5 1.07 -3.77 -1.19
C ILE A 5 -0.28 -4.47 -1.34
N LEU A 6 -1.03 -4.48 -0.25
CA LEU A 6 -2.34 -5.07 -0.14
C LEU A 6 -3.39 -3.97 -0.16
N THR A 7 -4.61 -4.32 -0.52
CA THR A 7 -5.78 -3.46 -0.39
C THR A 7 -6.76 -4.12 0.55
N PHE A 8 -7.31 -3.33 1.46
CA PHE A 8 -8.45 -3.73 2.26
C PHE A 8 -9.68 -2.98 1.73
N SER A 9 -10.66 -3.72 1.24
CA SER A 9 -11.92 -3.17 0.75
C SER A 9 -13.08 -4.06 1.17
N SER A 10 -14.30 -3.52 1.16
CA SER A 10 -15.52 -4.29 1.42
C SER A 10 -15.76 -5.43 0.41
N GLN A 11 -15.05 -5.41 -0.73
CA GLN A 11 -15.12 -6.43 -1.78
C GLN A 11 -14.09 -7.56 -1.59
N GLY A 12 -13.27 -7.48 -0.54
CA GLY A 12 -12.22 -8.44 -0.21
C GLY A 12 -10.81 -7.85 -0.35
N ASP A 13 -9.84 -8.61 0.16
CA ASP A 13 -8.43 -8.25 0.15
C ASP A 13 -7.81 -8.59 -1.20
N SER A 14 -7.02 -7.68 -1.76
CA SER A 14 -6.34 -7.90 -3.05
C SER A 14 -4.94 -7.32 -3.03
N THR A 15 -3.98 -8.02 -3.64
CA THR A 15 -2.60 -7.54 -3.80
C THR A 15 -2.53 -6.59 -5.00
N ILE A 16 -2.07 -5.36 -4.78
CA ILE A 16 -1.78 -4.40 -5.87
C ILE A 16 -0.46 -4.76 -6.54
N LEU A 17 0.57 -4.99 -5.73
CA LEU A 17 1.94 -5.19 -6.19
C LEU A 17 2.70 -6.05 -5.18
N GLU A 18 3.48 -7.00 -5.70
CA GLU A 18 4.49 -7.74 -4.94
C GLU A 18 5.85 -7.47 -5.59
N TYR A 19 6.85 -7.12 -4.79
CA TYR A 19 8.16 -6.72 -5.27
C TYR A 19 9.27 -7.13 -4.29
N ASP A 20 10.49 -7.24 -4.77
CA ASP A 20 11.66 -7.46 -3.90
C ASP A 20 12.20 -6.10 -3.43
N PRO A 21 12.12 -5.76 -2.12
CA PRO A 21 12.57 -4.46 -1.63
C PRO A 21 14.09 -4.23 -1.80
N ALA A 22 14.89 -5.28 -2.03
CA ALA A 22 16.32 -5.14 -2.27
C ALA A 22 16.63 -4.57 -3.67
N THR A 23 15.83 -4.97 -4.66
CA THR A 23 16.09 -4.70 -6.09
C THR A 23 15.07 -3.78 -6.74
N ALA A 24 13.88 -3.63 -6.16
CA ALA A 24 12.82 -2.80 -6.71
C ALA A 24 13.17 -1.30 -6.72
N ASP A 25 12.63 -0.62 -7.72
CA ASP A 25 12.63 0.83 -7.81
C ASP A 25 11.52 1.37 -6.89
N MET A 26 11.93 2.01 -5.80
CA MET A 26 11.00 2.56 -4.82
C MET A 26 10.20 3.74 -5.38
N ASP A 27 10.71 4.46 -6.38
CA ASP A 27 9.95 5.56 -6.99
C ASP A 27 8.83 5.02 -7.89
N GLU A 28 9.04 3.89 -8.56
CA GLU A 28 7.97 3.17 -9.27
C GLU A 28 6.92 2.63 -8.29
N VAL A 29 7.34 1.97 -7.21
CA VAL A 29 6.45 1.47 -6.16
C VAL A 29 5.57 2.61 -5.60
N ASN A 30 6.20 3.74 -5.23
CA ASN A 30 5.47 4.88 -4.69
C ASN A 30 4.55 5.55 -5.71
N ARG A 31 4.92 5.51 -7.00
CA ARG A 31 4.04 5.99 -8.07
C ARG A 31 2.79 5.12 -8.19
N VAL A 32 2.92 3.80 -8.14
CA VAL A 32 1.77 2.87 -8.19
C VAL A 32 0.82 3.13 -7.02
N ILE A 33 1.37 3.36 -5.82
CA ILE A 33 0.58 3.73 -4.64
C ILE A 33 -0.15 5.05 -4.87
N ALA A 34 0.55 6.11 -5.28
CA ALA A 34 -0.06 7.41 -5.52
C ALA A 34 -1.16 7.36 -6.60
N GLU A 35 -0.95 6.59 -7.67
CA GLU A 35 -1.98 6.35 -8.69
C GLU A 35 -3.20 5.61 -8.13
N TYR A 36 -2.99 4.69 -7.19
CA TYR A 36 -4.08 3.99 -6.51
C TYR A 36 -4.84 4.91 -5.56
N GLU A 37 -4.12 5.66 -4.70
CA GLU A 37 -4.69 6.67 -3.80
C GLU A 37 -5.56 7.68 -4.58
N ALA A 38 -5.05 8.18 -5.72
CA ALA A 38 -5.79 9.13 -6.55
C ALA A 38 -7.06 8.54 -7.17
N LYS A 39 -7.08 7.23 -7.48
CA LYS A 39 -8.24 6.55 -8.08
C LYS A 39 -9.31 6.18 -7.06
N THR A 40 -8.92 5.77 -5.86
CA THR A 40 -9.82 5.15 -4.89
C THR A 40 -10.02 5.97 -3.62
N GLY A 41 -9.16 6.96 -3.37
CA GLY A 41 -9.08 7.68 -2.10
C GLY A 41 -8.48 6.84 -0.95
N ALA A 42 -8.02 5.62 -1.22
CA ALA A 42 -7.39 4.78 -0.21
C ALA A 42 -6.10 5.42 0.31
N GLN A 43 -5.73 5.09 1.55
CA GLN A 43 -4.51 5.59 2.19
C GLN A 43 -3.60 4.43 2.60
N PRO A 44 -2.26 4.56 2.47
CA PRO A 44 -1.30 3.54 2.85
C PRO A 44 -1.03 3.53 4.36
N PHE A 45 -1.02 2.33 4.94
CA PHE A 45 -0.65 2.05 6.32
C PHE A 45 0.44 0.99 6.36
N ASP A 46 1.38 1.13 7.30
CA ASP A 46 2.33 0.07 7.60
C ASP A 46 1.64 -0.99 8.46
N VAL A 47 1.64 -2.25 8.00
CA VAL A 47 1.00 -3.36 8.71
C VAL A 47 1.70 -3.66 10.03
N ALA A 48 3.02 -3.44 10.12
CA ALA A 48 3.79 -3.76 11.31
C ALA A 48 3.52 -2.78 12.45
N THR A 49 3.29 -1.50 12.15
CA THR A 49 3.08 -0.44 13.16
C THR A 49 1.62 -0.04 13.29
N GLY A 50 0.79 -0.28 12.27
CA GLY A 50 -0.57 0.23 12.17
C GLY A 50 -0.64 1.73 11.88
N GLU A 51 0.50 2.38 11.59
CA GLU A 51 0.57 3.82 11.36
C GLU A 51 0.36 4.15 9.87
N ARG A 52 -0.28 5.30 9.63
CA ARG A 52 -0.36 5.86 8.29
C ARG A 52 1.04 6.32 7.87
N ILE A 53 1.41 6.02 6.62
CA ILE A 53 2.70 6.41 6.05
C ILE A 53 2.48 7.35 4.86
N ASP A 54 3.39 8.30 4.63
CA ASP A 54 3.30 9.19 3.46
C ASP A 54 4.02 8.62 2.23
N LYS A 55 5.05 7.79 2.45
CA LYS A 55 5.84 7.16 1.39
C LYS A 55 6.29 5.78 1.84
N VAL A 56 6.23 4.80 0.95
CA VAL A 56 6.76 3.46 1.19
C VAL A 56 8.27 3.45 1.00
N THR A 57 8.96 2.86 1.98
CA THR A 57 10.40 2.69 1.98
C THR A 57 10.75 1.20 1.99
N ARG A 58 12.04 0.89 1.84
CA ARG A 58 12.53 -0.50 1.92
C ARG A 58 12.40 -1.12 3.32
N ALA A 59 12.10 -0.32 4.34
CA ALA A 59 11.88 -0.82 5.70
C ALA A 59 10.52 -1.53 5.84
N GLN A 60 9.53 -1.17 5.02
CA GLN A 60 8.22 -1.78 5.03
C GLN A 60 8.19 -3.01 4.12
N ASN A 61 7.89 -4.17 4.72
CA ASN A 61 7.64 -5.40 3.97
C ASN A 61 6.16 -5.54 3.59
N GLU A 62 5.25 -5.00 4.38
CA GLU A 62 3.82 -5.09 4.11
C GLU A 62 3.15 -3.74 4.30
N VAL A 63 2.46 -3.28 3.25
CA VAL A 63 1.72 -2.02 3.25
C VAL A 63 0.27 -2.32 2.90
N LEU A 64 -0.65 -1.73 3.66
CA LEU A 64 -2.08 -1.88 3.46
C LEU A 64 -2.70 -0.58 2.97
N MET A 65 -3.33 -0.63 1.80
CA MET A 65 -4.16 0.44 1.26
C MET A 65 -5.57 0.30 1.82
N VAL A 66 -5.97 1.23 2.67
CA VAL A 66 -7.27 1.23 3.33
C VAL A 66 -8.18 2.24 2.65
N HIS A 67 -9.31 1.76 2.14
CA HIS A 67 -10.32 2.65 1.54
C HIS A 67 -11.02 3.47 2.63
N PRO A 68 -11.35 4.74 2.36
CA PRO A 68 -12.14 5.54 3.27
C PRO A 68 -13.48 4.83 3.49
N ILE A 69 -13.82 4.60 4.76
CA ILE A 69 -15.12 4.07 5.12
C ILE A 69 -16.11 5.18 4.79
N ALA A 70 -16.84 5.06 3.68
CA ALA A 70 -18.02 5.87 3.44
C ALA A 70 -19.01 5.51 4.56
N GLY A 71 -18.95 6.25 5.67
CA GLY A 71 -19.98 6.25 6.69
C GLY A 71 -21.25 6.79 6.04
N GLY A 72 -22.12 5.87 5.64
CA GLY A 72 -23.54 6.15 5.43
C GLY A 72 -24.26 6.29 6.75
#